data_AF-A0A7S3XR23-F1
#
_entry.id   AF-A0A7S3XR23-F1
#
_cell.length_a   1.000
_cell.length_b   1.000
_cell.length_c   1.000
_cell.angle_alpha   90.00
_cell.angle_beta   90.00
_cell.angle_gamma   90.00
#
_symmetry.space_group_name_H-M   'P 1'
#
loop_
_entity.id
_entity.type
_entity.pdbx_description
1 polymer ?
#
loop_
_entity_poly.entity_id
_entity_poly.type
_entity_poly.pdbx_seq_one_letter_code
_entity_poly.pdbx_strand_id
1 'polypeptide(L)'
;MASTILNESKRDEKDQEIVTSFIDFLNEAVSPFHAVQAAKDILMIAGFIELNEADGWEGQISPGGKYFFTRNYSTIVAFAVGNDYKPDGTSGFTIVGAHTDSPCPKLKPVSNLKKGGFEMLNVQPYGGGLWHTWFDRDLSVAGRAVVRRGGGGGGGGGYEHRLVRVPRALLRISTLAIHLTSAEERKGFAPNLQNHFVPALATEAREKLWAEGAGAAATAAAAATGDGRHSPLLLSLLAEELGCDAGDIEDFELAVCDTQPSATGGAFDEFVFSGRLDNLCSSFQAIRALVDSSESLASEPNIRLAFLFDHEEIGSVSAVGAAGAVSVETL
;
A
#
# COMPACT_ATOMS: atom_id res chain seq x y z
N MET A 1 -44.99 26.53 -8.95
CA MET A 1 -44.33 25.66 -9.94
C MET A 1 -43.39 24.75 -9.20
N ALA A 2 -43.62 23.45 -9.32
CA ALA A 2 -42.95 22.41 -8.56
C ALA A 2 -41.47 22.30 -8.96
N SER A 3 -40.59 22.25 -7.96
CA SER A 3 -39.28 21.59 -8.07
C SER A 3 -39.29 20.38 -7.14
N THR A 4 -40.13 19.41 -7.49
CA THR A 4 -40.09 18.05 -6.97
C THR A 4 -39.08 17.27 -7.81
N ILE A 5 -37.79 17.52 -7.59
CA ILE A 5 -36.63 16.80 -8.14
C ILE A 5 -35.53 17.05 -7.09
N LEU A 6 -35.10 16.15 -6.21
CA LEU A 6 -35.15 14.70 -6.14
C LEU A 6 -35.61 14.29 -4.74
N ASN A 7 -36.47 13.28 -4.70
CA ASN A 7 -36.74 12.51 -3.50
C ASN A 7 -35.40 11.99 -3.01
N GLU A 8 -34.91 12.46 -1.86
CA GLU A 8 -33.80 11.85 -1.14
C GLU A 8 -34.21 10.40 -0.83
N SER A 9 -33.93 9.47 -1.75
CA SER A 9 -33.86 8.07 -1.34
C SER A 9 -32.71 8.04 -0.37
N LYS A 10 -33.02 8.05 0.93
CA LYS A 10 -32.09 7.61 1.96
C LYS A 10 -31.47 6.33 1.42
N ARG A 11 -30.18 6.39 1.04
CA ARG A 11 -29.44 5.17 0.70
C ARG A 11 -29.69 4.20 1.83
N ASP A 12 -29.92 2.93 1.48
CA ASP A 12 -30.08 1.88 2.47
C ASP A 12 -28.91 1.99 3.48
N GLU A 13 -29.18 1.82 4.78
CA GLU A 13 -28.14 1.90 5.82
C GLU A 13 -26.98 0.95 5.48
N LYS A 14 -27.30 -0.19 4.86
CA LYS A 14 -26.32 -1.14 4.34
C LYS A 14 -25.45 -0.57 3.21
N ASP A 15 -26.03 0.16 2.27
CA ASP A 15 -25.28 0.78 1.17
C ASP A 15 -24.34 1.86 1.72
N GLN A 16 -24.78 2.62 2.73
CA GLN A 16 -23.93 3.61 3.39
C GLN A 16 -22.75 2.96 4.11
N GLU A 17 -22.99 1.86 4.84
CA GLU A 17 -21.93 1.10 5.50
C GLU A 17 -20.87 0.60 4.52
N ILE A 18 -21.30 0.05 3.36
CA ILE A 18 -20.39 -0.45 2.33
C ILE A 18 -19.53 0.69 1.76
N VAL A 19 -20.15 1.83 1.44
CA VAL A 19 -19.43 3.00 0.91
C VAL A 19 -18.42 3.52 1.93
N THR A 20 -18.82 3.70 3.19
CA THR A 20 -17.91 4.16 4.26
C THR A 20 -16.74 3.19 4.44
N SER A 21 -17.03 1.88 4.54
CA SER A 21 -16.00 0.85 4.68
C SER A 21 -15.02 0.83 3.50
N PHE A 22 -15.53 1.07 2.28
CA PHE A 22 -14.69 1.14 1.09
C PHE A 22 -13.78 2.39 1.10
N ILE A 23 -14.31 3.54 1.48
CA ILE A 23 -13.52 4.77 1.62
C ILE A 23 -12.44 4.61 2.69
N ASP A 24 -12.77 4.02 3.83
CA ASP A 24 -11.82 3.75 4.91
C ASP A 24 -10.72 2.79 4.43
N PHE A 25 -11.09 1.70 3.74
CA PHE A 25 -10.12 0.78 3.13
C PHE A 25 -9.16 1.50 2.18
N LEU A 26 -9.65 2.37 1.29
CA LEU A 26 -8.80 3.11 0.35
C LEU A 26 -7.86 4.11 1.03
N ASN A 27 -8.30 4.71 2.15
CA ASN A 27 -7.51 5.66 2.94
C ASN A 27 -6.41 4.99 3.75
N GLU A 28 -6.60 3.73 4.16
CA GLU A 28 -5.57 2.92 4.81
C GLU A 28 -4.64 2.25 3.78
N ALA A 29 -5.17 1.73 2.67
CA ALA A 29 -4.44 1.01 1.63
C ALA A 29 -3.61 1.93 0.70
N VAL A 30 -2.63 2.63 1.28
CA VAL A 30 -1.75 3.59 0.56
C VAL A 30 -0.53 2.94 -0.10
N SER A 31 -0.27 1.67 0.18
CA SER A 31 0.74 0.82 -0.48
C SER A 31 0.26 -0.64 -0.49
N PRO A 32 0.88 -1.56 -1.26
CA PRO A 32 0.50 -2.98 -1.25
C PRO A 32 0.52 -3.60 0.16
N PHE A 33 1.55 -3.26 0.95
CA PHE A 33 1.67 -3.70 2.35
C PHE A 33 0.51 -3.22 3.24
N HIS A 34 0.08 -1.97 3.08
CA HIS A 34 -1.06 -1.43 3.81
C HIS A 34 -2.39 -2.01 3.30
N ALA A 35 -2.50 -2.31 2.01
CA ALA A 35 -3.69 -2.96 1.43
C ALA A 35 -3.88 -4.37 2.01
N VAL A 36 -2.79 -5.14 2.14
CA VAL A 36 -2.82 -6.45 2.81
C VAL A 36 -3.18 -6.32 4.29
N GLN A 37 -2.61 -5.34 5.00
CA GLN A 37 -2.94 -5.13 6.41
C GLN A 37 -4.42 -4.76 6.59
N ALA A 38 -4.96 -3.84 5.78
CA ALA A 38 -6.36 -3.46 5.82
C ALA A 38 -7.29 -4.65 5.50
N ALA A 39 -6.94 -5.49 4.52
CA ALA A 39 -7.68 -6.70 4.21
C ALA A 39 -7.63 -7.72 5.37
N LYS A 40 -6.45 -7.89 5.97
CA LYS A 40 -6.23 -8.72 7.17
C LYS A 40 -7.10 -8.25 8.33
N ASP A 41 -7.17 -6.95 8.59
CA ASP A 41 -7.98 -6.40 9.68
C ASP A 41 -9.48 -6.69 9.47
N ILE A 42 -9.99 -6.54 8.24
CA ILE A 42 -11.37 -6.91 7.89
C ILE A 42 -11.62 -8.41 8.14
N LEU A 43 -10.71 -9.27 7.70
CA LEU A 43 -10.83 -10.73 7.86
C LEU A 43 -10.79 -11.16 9.33
N MET A 44 -9.89 -10.58 10.14
CA MET A 44 -9.79 -10.87 11.57
C MET A 44 -11.06 -10.43 12.32
N ILE A 45 -11.61 -9.25 12.00
CA ILE A 45 -12.89 -8.79 12.57
C ILE A 45 -14.02 -9.78 12.23
N ALA A 46 -14.01 -10.35 11.03
CA ALA A 46 -14.96 -11.37 10.58
C ALA A 46 -14.71 -12.80 11.13
N GLY A 47 -13.71 -12.95 12.00
CA GLY A 47 -13.38 -14.22 12.67
C GLY A 47 -12.62 -15.21 11.80
N PHE A 48 -11.93 -14.75 10.75
CA PHE A 48 -10.98 -15.60 10.02
C PHE A 48 -9.71 -15.78 10.85
N ILE A 49 -9.11 -16.98 10.75
CA ILE A 49 -7.90 -17.36 11.47
C ILE A 49 -6.68 -17.16 10.55
N GLU A 50 -5.68 -16.43 11.02
CA GLU A 50 -4.40 -16.32 10.31
C GLU A 50 -3.62 -17.63 10.41
N LEU A 51 -3.25 -18.17 9.25
CA LEU A 51 -2.34 -19.29 9.12
C LEU A 51 -0.93 -18.76 8.82
N ASN A 52 0.06 -19.42 9.41
CA ASN A 52 1.45 -19.20 9.02
C ASN A 52 1.75 -20.07 7.79
N GLU A 53 2.19 -19.44 6.71
CA GLU A 53 2.52 -20.11 5.45
C GLU A 53 3.67 -21.13 5.60
N ALA A 54 4.57 -20.93 6.56
CA ALA A 54 5.69 -21.85 6.79
C ALA A 54 5.30 -23.11 7.58
N ASP A 55 4.12 -23.14 8.19
CA ASP A 55 3.67 -24.26 9.01
C ASP A 55 2.90 -25.29 8.17
N GLY A 56 2.92 -26.56 8.59
CA GLY A 56 2.01 -27.56 8.04
C GLY A 56 0.58 -27.32 8.53
N TRP A 57 -0.39 -27.24 7.61
CA TRP A 57 -1.79 -26.96 7.95
C TRP A 57 -2.64 -28.20 8.26
N GLU A 58 -2.02 -29.38 8.32
CA GLU A 58 -2.70 -30.62 8.72
C GLU A 58 -3.35 -30.46 10.10
N GLY A 59 -4.66 -30.69 10.16
CA GLY A 59 -5.45 -30.53 11.38
C GLY A 59 -5.79 -29.08 11.75
N GLN A 60 -5.28 -28.07 11.03
CA GLN A 60 -5.65 -26.66 11.21
C GLN A 60 -6.88 -26.28 10.38
N ILE A 61 -7.02 -26.87 9.19
CA ILE A 61 -8.13 -26.60 8.26
C ILE A 61 -9.24 -27.65 8.45
N SER A 62 -10.48 -27.17 8.57
CA SER A 62 -11.67 -28.00 8.73
C SER A 62 -12.85 -27.44 7.93
N PRO A 63 -13.83 -28.30 7.55
CA PRO A 63 -15.14 -27.83 7.08
C PRO A 63 -15.75 -26.81 8.04
N GLY A 64 -16.34 -25.75 7.48
CA GLY A 64 -16.89 -24.61 8.22
C GLY A 64 -15.86 -23.59 8.71
N GLY A 65 -14.57 -23.86 8.54
CA GLY A 65 -13.50 -22.97 8.96
C GLY A 65 -13.24 -21.81 7.99
N LYS A 66 -12.71 -20.71 8.54
CA LYS A 66 -12.41 -19.46 7.84
C LYS A 66 -10.95 -19.09 8.11
N TYR A 67 -10.14 -18.97 7.06
CA TYR A 67 -8.68 -18.87 7.19
C TYR A 67 -8.10 -17.87 6.20
N PHE A 68 -6.92 -17.32 6.51
CA PHE A 68 -6.12 -16.56 5.55
C PHE A 68 -4.64 -16.67 5.88
N PHE A 69 -3.78 -16.39 4.91
CA PHE A 69 -2.36 -16.18 5.14
C PHE A 69 -1.85 -15.06 4.23
N THR A 70 -0.64 -14.57 4.51
CA THR A 70 0.02 -13.57 3.67
C THR A 70 1.36 -14.09 3.18
N ARG A 71 1.76 -13.68 1.97
CA ARG A 71 3.09 -13.90 1.40
C ARG A 71 3.75 -12.56 1.16
N ASN A 72 4.98 -12.38 1.67
CA ASN A 72 5.74 -11.13 1.61
C ASN A 72 5.05 -9.90 2.25
N TYR A 73 3.93 -10.09 2.96
CA TYR A 73 3.06 -9.01 3.45
C TYR A 73 2.43 -8.15 2.35
N SER A 74 2.50 -8.56 1.07
CA SER A 74 1.93 -7.81 -0.07
C SER A 74 0.95 -8.61 -0.92
N THR A 75 0.93 -9.94 -0.77
CA THR A 75 -0.13 -10.82 -1.26
C THR A 75 -0.88 -11.42 -0.07
N ILE A 76 -2.21 -11.46 -0.17
CA ILE A 76 -3.07 -12.13 0.82
C ILE A 76 -3.99 -13.13 0.12
N VAL A 77 -4.11 -14.30 0.73
CA VAL A 77 -5.03 -15.35 0.31
C VAL A 77 -5.96 -15.66 1.46
N ALA A 78 -7.25 -15.51 1.23
CA ALA A 78 -8.28 -15.78 2.23
C ALA A 78 -9.26 -16.81 1.68
N PHE A 79 -9.71 -17.72 2.54
CA PHE A 79 -10.63 -18.78 2.14
C PHE A 79 -11.57 -19.22 3.24
N ALA A 80 -12.75 -19.67 2.84
CA ALA A 80 -13.78 -20.25 3.70
C ALA A 80 -14.15 -21.64 3.18
N VAL A 81 -14.06 -22.64 4.05
CA VAL A 81 -14.30 -24.04 3.71
C VAL A 81 -15.76 -24.37 3.93
N GLY A 82 -16.49 -24.80 2.89
CA GLY A 82 -17.87 -25.22 3.02
C GLY A 82 -18.04 -26.42 3.97
N ASN A 83 -19.19 -26.51 4.67
CA ASN A 83 -19.45 -27.61 5.60
C ASN A 83 -19.59 -28.96 4.90
N ASP A 84 -20.03 -28.96 3.63
CA ASP A 84 -20.21 -30.16 2.82
C ASP A 84 -19.00 -30.45 1.94
N TYR A 85 -17.87 -29.74 2.15
CA TYR A 85 -16.64 -29.96 1.40
C TYR A 85 -16.10 -31.38 1.58
N LYS A 86 -15.72 -32.01 0.47
CA LYS A 86 -15.15 -33.35 0.42
C LYS A 86 -13.87 -33.36 -0.42
N PRO A 87 -12.75 -33.86 0.12
CA PRO A 87 -11.50 -34.02 -0.63
C PRO A 87 -11.52 -35.28 -1.52
N ASP A 88 -12.66 -35.61 -2.14
CA ASP A 88 -12.87 -36.79 -3.00
C ASP A 88 -12.98 -36.42 -4.51
N GLY A 89 -12.77 -35.14 -4.83
CA GLY A 89 -12.87 -34.61 -6.20
C GLY A 89 -14.29 -34.20 -6.62
N THR A 90 -15.28 -34.31 -5.75
CA THR A 90 -16.66 -33.82 -6.02
C THR A 90 -16.85 -32.35 -5.64
N SER A 91 -16.05 -31.86 -4.70
CA SER A 91 -15.96 -30.45 -4.32
C SER A 91 -14.93 -29.70 -5.16
N GLY A 92 -15.17 -28.41 -5.36
CA GLY A 92 -14.25 -27.52 -6.08
C GLY A 92 -13.89 -26.26 -5.31
N PHE A 93 -13.36 -25.29 -6.06
CA PHE A 93 -12.97 -23.97 -5.56
C PHE A 93 -13.77 -22.90 -6.29
N THR A 94 -14.30 -21.93 -5.55
CA THR A 94 -14.92 -20.71 -6.09
C THR A 94 -13.97 -19.55 -5.81
N ILE A 95 -13.33 -19.02 -6.85
CA ILE A 95 -12.19 -18.11 -6.71
C ILE A 95 -12.51 -16.73 -7.28
N VAL A 96 -12.22 -15.69 -6.51
CA VAL A 96 -12.10 -14.31 -6.99
C VAL A 96 -10.64 -13.88 -6.88
N GLY A 97 -10.10 -13.31 -7.95
CA GLY A 97 -8.74 -12.77 -7.99
C GLY A 97 -8.75 -11.26 -8.24
N ALA A 98 -7.91 -10.52 -7.53
CA ALA A 98 -7.62 -9.10 -7.74
C ALA A 98 -6.15 -8.82 -7.38
N HIS A 99 -5.72 -7.54 -7.35
CA HIS A 99 -4.36 -7.18 -6.95
C HIS A 99 -4.29 -5.98 -6.00
N THR A 100 -3.21 -5.95 -5.22
CA THR A 100 -2.96 -4.99 -4.14
C THR A 100 -2.08 -3.82 -4.58
N ASP A 101 -1.38 -3.95 -5.70
CA ASP A 101 -0.52 -2.92 -6.25
C ASP A 101 -1.22 -1.96 -7.19
N SER A 102 -0.64 -0.77 -7.31
CA SER A 102 -1.04 0.28 -8.23
C SER A 102 0.19 1.02 -8.73
N PRO A 103 0.14 1.68 -9.90
CA PRO A 103 1.28 2.43 -10.41
C PRO A 103 1.64 3.60 -9.49
N CYS A 104 2.91 3.70 -9.12
CA CYS A 104 3.40 4.74 -8.20
C CYS A 104 4.88 5.07 -8.43
N PRO A 105 5.38 6.21 -7.94
CA PRO A 105 6.81 6.42 -7.75
C PRO A 105 7.27 5.60 -6.54
N LYS A 106 8.18 4.64 -6.73
CA LYS A 106 8.86 3.95 -5.63
C LYS A 106 10.23 4.59 -5.36
N LEU A 107 10.63 4.71 -4.09
CA LEU A 107 11.98 5.15 -3.77
C LEU A 107 13.00 4.14 -4.30
N LYS A 108 14.11 4.64 -4.85
CA LYS A 108 15.23 3.77 -5.26
C LYS A 108 16.05 3.32 -4.04
N PRO A 109 16.79 2.20 -4.15
CA PRO A 109 17.72 1.76 -3.10
C PRO A 109 18.76 2.82 -2.73
N VAL A 110 19.15 3.67 -3.69
CA VAL A 110 19.92 4.91 -3.45
C VAL A 110 18.99 6.08 -3.72
N SER A 111 18.31 6.54 -2.67
CA SER A 111 17.28 7.58 -2.74
C SER A 111 17.85 8.98 -2.50
N ASN A 112 19.02 9.12 -1.90
CA ASN A 112 19.61 10.42 -1.59
C ASN A 112 19.99 11.18 -2.87
N LEU A 113 19.43 12.38 -3.06
CA LEU A 113 19.80 13.27 -4.16
C LEU A 113 19.79 14.72 -3.68
N LYS A 114 20.84 15.47 -4.00
CA LYS A 114 20.88 16.93 -3.82
C LYS A 114 21.04 17.62 -5.18
N LYS A 115 20.17 18.58 -5.48
CA LYS A 115 20.19 19.32 -6.76
C LYS A 115 19.59 20.70 -6.60
N GLY A 116 20.29 21.73 -7.07
CA GLY A 116 19.76 23.10 -7.12
C GLY A 116 19.44 23.72 -5.75
N GLY A 117 20.14 23.32 -4.68
CA GLY A 117 19.88 23.80 -3.32
C GLY A 117 18.77 23.05 -2.59
N PHE A 118 18.25 21.97 -3.20
CA PHE A 118 17.23 21.11 -2.61
C PHE A 118 17.79 19.73 -2.33
N GLU A 119 17.32 19.18 -1.22
CA GLU A 119 17.35 17.76 -0.95
C GLU A 119 16.09 17.12 -1.55
N MET A 120 16.29 16.07 -2.31
CA MET A 120 15.29 15.40 -3.14
C MET A 120 15.36 13.88 -2.91
N LEU A 121 14.30 13.16 -3.28
CA LEU A 121 14.27 11.71 -3.22
C LEU A 121 14.28 11.12 -4.62
N ASN A 122 15.32 10.34 -4.94
CA ASN A 122 15.42 9.62 -6.19
C ASN A 122 14.40 8.47 -6.21
N VAL A 123 13.46 8.55 -7.14
CA VAL A 123 12.37 7.59 -7.31
C VAL A 123 12.46 6.90 -8.67
N GLN A 124 11.78 5.76 -8.79
CA GLN A 124 11.57 5.05 -10.04
C GLN A 124 10.07 4.87 -10.29
N PRO A 125 9.60 5.01 -11.54
CA PRO A 125 8.26 4.61 -11.91
C PRO A 125 8.07 3.10 -11.67
N TYR A 126 6.98 2.74 -11.01
CA TYR A 126 6.53 1.36 -10.83
C TYR A 126 5.19 1.20 -11.55
N GLY A 127 5.08 0.25 -12.48
CA GLY A 127 3.88 0.04 -13.29
C GLY A 127 3.70 1.01 -14.46
N GLY A 128 2.52 0.99 -15.09
CA GLY A 128 2.15 1.78 -16.26
C GLY A 128 1.48 3.12 -15.98
N GLY A 129 2.00 3.90 -15.02
CA GLY A 129 1.30 5.07 -14.48
C GLY A 129 1.12 6.26 -15.44
N LEU A 130 0.05 7.03 -15.22
CA LEU A 130 -0.16 8.35 -15.84
C LEU A 130 0.68 9.42 -15.12
N TRP A 131 2.00 9.40 -15.31
CA TRP A 131 2.96 10.17 -14.49
C TRP A 131 2.74 11.68 -14.42
N HIS A 132 2.04 12.27 -15.38
CA HIS A 132 1.71 13.68 -15.35
C HIS A 132 0.74 14.05 -14.22
N THR A 133 -0.09 13.13 -13.72
CA THR A 133 -1.05 13.39 -12.65
C THR A 133 -0.42 13.49 -11.26
N TRP A 134 0.81 13.00 -11.12
CA TRP A 134 1.62 13.05 -9.90
C TRP A 134 2.35 14.37 -9.71
N PHE A 135 2.43 15.20 -10.76
CA PHE A 135 2.95 16.55 -10.64
C PHE A 135 1.95 17.42 -9.87
N ASP A 136 2.49 18.34 -9.09
CA ASP A 136 1.74 19.34 -8.35
C ASP A 136 0.70 18.77 -7.36
N ARG A 137 0.98 17.57 -6.83
CA ARG A 137 0.26 16.93 -5.73
C ARG A 137 1.00 17.08 -4.41
N ASP A 138 0.23 17.05 -3.32
CA ASP A 138 0.78 16.98 -1.97
C ASP A 138 1.05 15.52 -1.64
N LEU A 139 2.33 15.15 -1.64
CA LEU A 139 2.75 13.76 -1.61
C LEU A 139 3.38 13.40 -0.26
N SER A 140 3.38 12.12 0.07
CA SER A 140 4.11 11.54 1.21
C SER A 140 4.75 10.21 0.82
N VAL A 141 5.29 9.49 1.80
CA VAL A 141 5.81 8.13 1.65
C VAL A 141 5.06 7.16 2.53
N ALA A 142 4.82 5.95 2.00
CA ALA A 142 4.26 4.84 2.75
C ALA A 142 4.80 3.49 2.23
N GLY A 143 4.93 2.52 3.11
CA GLY A 143 5.35 1.17 2.77
C GLY A 143 5.78 0.38 3.99
N ARG A 144 6.90 -0.33 3.88
CA ARG A 144 7.47 -1.14 4.97
C ARG A 144 8.92 -0.78 5.25
N ALA A 145 9.34 -1.02 6.48
CA ALA A 145 10.74 -1.03 6.90
C ALA A 145 11.08 -2.39 7.53
N VAL A 146 12.32 -2.84 7.31
CA VAL A 146 12.93 -3.95 8.04
C VAL A 146 13.73 -3.34 9.18
N VAL A 147 13.31 -3.64 10.40
CA VAL A 147 13.88 -3.06 11.63
C VAL A 147 14.54 -4.15 12.46
N ARG A 148 15.72 -3.87 12.99
CA ARG A 148 16.44 -4.76 13.92
C ARG A 148 15.73 -4.77 15.28
N ARG A 149 15.44 -5.95 15.82
CA ARG A 149 14.87 -6.11 17.17
C ARG A 149 15.95 -5.96 18.23
N GLY A 150 15.65 -5.19 19.28
CA GLY A 150 16.48 -5.08 20.49
C GLY A 150 17.71 -4.20 20.33
N GLY A 151 17.50 -2.95 19.89
CA GLY A 151 18.54 -1.93 19.67
C GLY A 151 19.63 -1.89 20.75
N GLY A 152 20.88 -1.81 20.29
CA GLY A 152 22.07 -1.66 21.15
C GLY A 152 23.02 -2.86 21.13
N GLY A 153 23.89 -2.93 20.12
CA GLY A 153 25.26 -3.48 20.19
C GLY A 153 25.47 -4.95 20.63
N GLY A 154 24.42 -5.73 20.88
CA GLY A 154 24.52 -7.15 21.25
C GLY A 154 23.90 -8.02 20.15
N GLY A 155 24.73 -8.78 19.43
CA GLY A 155 24.39 -9.55 18.22
C GLY A 155 23.45 -10.75 18.41
N GLY A 156 22.36 -10.59 19.16
CA GLY A 156 21.31 -11.61 19.36
C GLY A 156 19.91 -11.19 18.86
N GLY A 157 19.76 -10.00 18.27
CA GLY A 157 18.48 -9.50 17.77
C GLY A 157 18.09 -10.04 16.40
N GLY A 158 16.84 -10.47 16.21
CA GLY A 158 16.28 -10.78 14.89
C GLY A 158 15.81 -9.53 14.15
N TYR A 159 15.17 -9.71 12.99
CA TYR A 159 14.56 -8.61 12.22
C TYR A 159 13.04 -8.69 12.28
N GLU A 160 12.38 -7.56 12.12
CA GLU A 160 10.93 -7.51 11.94
C GLU A 160 10.51 -6.54 10.85
N HIS A 161 9.37 -6.89 10.25
CA HIS A 161 8.65 -6.04 9.33
C HIS A 161 7.80 -5.04 10.11
N ARG A 162 7.91 -3.75 9.81
CA ARG A 162 7.01 -2.71 10.32
C ARG A 162 6.46 -1.90 9.15
N LEU A 163 5.16 -1.63 9.17
CA LEU A 163 4.55 -0.65 8.28
C LEU A 163 4.96 0.75 8.71
N VAL A 164 5.14 1.64 7.73
CA VAL A 164 5.45 3.05 7.97
C VAL A 164 4.72 3.90 6.95
N ARG A 165 4.13 4.99 7.43
CA ARG A 165 3.49 6.04 6.64
C ARG A 165 3.76 7.35 7.34
N VAL A 166 4.23 8.36 6.60
CA VAL A 166 4.33 9.72 7.15
C VAL A 166 2.98 10.43 6.90
N PRO A 167 2.16 10.74 7.91
CA PRO A 167 0.76 11.14 7.72
C PRO A 167 0.61 12.65 7.47
N ARG A 168 1.47 13.23 6.62
CA ARG A 168 1.42 14.64 6.22
C ARG A 168 2.05 14.85 4.84
N ALA A 169 1.73 15.97 4.20
CA ALA A 169 2.42 16.41 2.99
C ALA A 169 3.92 16.59 3.29
N LEU A 170 4.74 15.78 2.64
CA LEU A 170 6.18 15.71 2.82
C LEU A 170 6.92 16.06 1.53
N LEU A 171 6.36 15.68 0.39
CA LEU A 171 7.00 15.67 -0.91
C LEU A 171 6.19 16.46 -1.94
N ARG A 172 6.89 16.99 -2.94
CA ARG A 172 6.29 17.66 -4.09
C ARG A 172 7.10 17.40 -5.35
N ILE A 173 6.45 16.96 -6.41
CA ILE A 173 7.01 16.96 -7.77
C ILE A 173 6.44 18.17 -8.50
N SER A 174 7.22 19.24 -8.63
CA SER A 174 6.70 20.51 -9.17
C SER A 174 6.79 20.57 -10.69
N THR A 175 5.77 21.12 -11.35
CA THR A 175 5.88 21.47 -12.78
C THR A 175 6.86 22.62 -13.00
N LEU A 176 7.47 22.67 -14.20
CA LEU A 176 8.21 23.85 -14.63
C LEU A 176 7.24 24.98 -14.97
N ALA A 177 7.55 26.20 -14.53
CA ALA A 177 6.75 27.38 -14.85
C ALA A 177 6.55 27.53 -16.37
N ILE A 178 5.31 27.76 -16.79
CA ILE A 178 4.93 27.85 -18.20
C ILE A 178 5.73 28.91 -18.97
N HIS A 179 6.13 30.00 -18.31
CA HIS A 179 6.93 31.08 -18.88
C HIS A 179 8.32 30.64 -19.35
N LEU A 180 8.85 29.54 -18.77
CA LEU A 180 10.16 28.96 -19.09
C LEU A 180 10.08 27.86 -20.15
N THR A 181 8.93 27.71 -20.81
CA THR A 181 8.71 26.76 -21.90
C THR A 181 8.47 27.50 -23.22
N SER A 182 8.80 26.88 -24.34
CA SER A 182 8.44 27.36 -25.67
C SER A 182 6.96 27.08 -25.99
N ALA A 183 6.43 27.71 -27.05
CA ALA A 183 5.06 27.45 -27.49
C ALA A 183 4.85 26.00 -27.98
N GLU A 184 5.91 25.37 -28.50
CA GLU A 184 5.85 23.98 -28.97
C GLU A 184 5.80 23.01 -27.80
N GLU A 185 6.65 23.18 -26.79
CA GLU A 185 6.67 22.34 -25.59
C GLU A 185 5.33 22.38 -24.83
N ARG A 186 4.58 23.48 -24.92
CA ARG A 186 3.25 23.59 -24.29
C ARG A 186 2.16 22.75 -24.95
N LYS A 187 2.39 22.21 -26.16
CA LYS A 187 1.41 21.36 -26.84
C LYS A 187 1.29 19.98 -26.21
N GLY A 188 2.27 19.56 -25.40
CA GLY A 188 2.23 18.28 -24.70
C GLY A 188 3.10 18.27 -23.45
N PHE A 189 2.67 17.55 -22.43
CA PHE A 189 3.44 17.40 -21.20
C PHE A 189 4.21 16.07 -21.22
N ALA A 190 5.49 16.12 -21.58
CA ALA A 190 6.37 14.96 -21.75
C ALA A 190 7.63 15.05 -20.87
N PRO A 191 7.50 14.96 -19.53
CA PRO A 191 8.65 15.03 -18.64
C PRO A 191 9.57 13.82 -18.81
N ASN A 192 10.88 14.05 -18.73
CA ASN A 192 11.84 12.95 -18.57
C ASN A 192 11.72 12.42 -17.13
N LEU A 193 11.30 11.16 -16.97
CA LEU A 193 11.01 10.59 -15.66
C LEU A 193 12.26 10.37 -14.79
N GLN A 194 13.46 10.40 -15.34
CA GLN A 194 14.69 10.33 -14.54
C GLN A 194 15.10 11.71 -14.01
N ASN A 195 14.86 12.77 -14.78
CA ASN A 195 15.39 14.10 -14.50
C ASN A 195 14.37 15.07 -13.91
N HIS A 196 13.09 14.91 -14.26
CA HIS A 196 12.00 15.85 -13.95
C HIS A 196 10.97 15.26 -12.99
N PHE A 197 11.00 13.95 -12.74
CA PHE A 197 10.05 13.24 -11.87
C PHE A 197 10.69 12.89 -10.53
N VAL A 198 11.31 13.88 -9.90
CA VAL A 198 12.06 13.70 -8.65
C VAL A 198 11.47 14.61 -7.58
N PRO A 199 10.82 14.07 -6.53
CA PRO A 199 10.19 14.89 -5.50
C PRO A 199 11.23 15.62 -4.65
N ALA A 200 10.95 16.90 -4.36
CA ALA A 200 11.68 17.66 -3.35
C ALA A 200 11.20 17.28 -1.95
N LEU A 201 12.15 17.13 -1.02
CA LEU A 201 11.92 16.84 0.40
C LEU A 201 12.15 18.10 1.25
N ALA A 202 13.29 18.76 1.05
CA ALA A 202 13.70 19.92 1.83
C ALA A 202 14.64 20.83 1.04
N THR A 203 14.92 22.02 1.58
CA THR A 203 16.06 22.83 1.08
C THR A 203 17.31 22.43 1.84
N GLU A 204 18.46 22.44 1.17
CA GLU A 204 19.75 22.14 1.81
C GLU A 204 20.06 23.11 2.96
N ALA A 205 19.58 24.37 2.88
CA ALA A 205 19.72 25.33 3.95
C ALA A 205 18.93 24.93 5.21
N ARG A 206 17.71 24.42 5.05
CA ARG A 206 16.90 23.95 6.18
C ARG A 206 17.40 22.65 6.75
N GLU A 207 17.89 21.73 5.92
CA GLU A 207 18.51 20.49 6.40
C GLU A 207 19.73 20.77 7.27
N LYS A 208 20.61 21.71 6.87
CA LYS A 208 21.75 22.12 7.71
C LYS A 208 21.33 22.69 9.07
N LEU A 209 20.34 23.58 9.08
CA LEU A 209 19.82 24.14 10.34
C LEU A 209 19.17 23.07 11.22
N TRP A 210 18.46 22.12 10.61
CA TRP A 210 17.91 20.97 11.33
C TRP A 210 19.03 20.11 11.91
N ALA A 211 20.08 19.80 11.15
CA ALA A 211 21.19 18.98 11.61
C ALA A 211 21.94 19.62 12.79
N GLU A 212 22.14 20.94 12.75
CA GLU A 212 22.72 21.72 13.86
C GLU A 212 21.83 21.68 15.12
N GLY A 213 20.51 21.77 14.95
CA GLY A 213 19.55 21.78 16.06
C GLY A 213 19.22 20.40 16.64
N ALA A 214 19.20 19.36 15.82
CA ALA A 214 18.83 17.99 16.20
C ALA A 214 19.99 17.24 16.88
N GLY A 215 21.23 17.76 16.79
CA GLY A 215 22.39 17.29 17.54
C GLY A 215 22.63 15.77 17.42
N ALA A 216 22.43 15.06 18.52
CA ALA A 216 22.65 13.61 18.60
C ALA A 216 21.75 12.81 17.64
N ALA A 217 20.50 13.23 17.42
CA ALA A 217 19.58 12.52 16.52
C ALA A 217 20.01 12.62 15.05
N ALA A 218 20.41 13.82 14.59
CA ALA A 218 20.97 14.01 13.25
C ALA A 218 22.30 13.27 13.08
N THR A 219 23.13 13.24 14.12
CA THR A 219 24.40 12.48 14.10
C THR A 219 24.13 10.97 13.99
N ALA A 220 23.17 10.46 14.74
CA ALA A 220 22.77 9.04 14.69
C ALA A 220 22.17 8.68 13.33
N ALA A 221 21.29 9.52 12.78
CA ALA A 221 20.74 9.29 11.44
C ALA A 221 21.80 9.35 10.33
N ALA A 222 22.76 10.28 10.43
CA ALA A 222 23.87 10.35 9.49
C ALA A 222 24.79 9.12 9.59
N ALA A 223 25.05 8.65 10.81
CA ALA A 223 25.81 7.42 11.05
C ALA A 223 25.06 6.18 10.55
N ALA A 224 23.73 6.13 10.74
CA ALA A 224 22.86 5.07 10.26
C ALA A 224 22.84 4.98 8.73
N THR A 225 22.85 6.12 8.04
CA THR A 225 23.02 6.11 6.58
C THR A 225 24.33 5.41 6.21
N GLY A 226 25.45 5.72 6.87
CA GLY A 226 26.75 5.02 6.76
C GLY A 226 27.45 5.05 5.39
N ASP A 227 26.74 4.66 4.32
CA ASP A 227 27.17 4.59 2.92
C ASP A 227 26.66 5.77 2.07
N GLY A 228 25.84 6.66 2.64
CA GLY A 228 25.26 7.82 1.97
C GLY A 228 24.03 7.53 1.09
N ARG A 229 23.51 6.29 1.07
CA ARG A 229 22.43 5.84 0.16
C ARG A 229 21.11 6.58 0.37
N HIS A 230 20.84 7.01 1.60
CA HIS A 230 19.61 7.70 1.99
C HIS A 230 19.88 9.01 2.70
N SER A 231 18.93 9.94 2.61
CA SER A 231 18.96 11.18 3.37
C SER A 231 18.91 10.89 4.89
N PRO A 232 19.80 11.47 5.71
CA PRO A 232 19.69 11.40 7.17
C PRO A 232 18.36 11.99 7.69
N LEU A 233 17.87 13.05 7.02
CA LEU A 233 16.58 13.64 7.35
C LEU A 233 15.43 12.66 7.08
N LEU A 234 15.46 11.94 5.94
CA LEU A 234 14.48 10.89 5.64
C LEU A 234 14.53 9.78 6.70
N LEU A 235 15.72 9.26 7.02
CA LEU A 235 15.85 8.20 8.03
C LEU A 235 15.35 8.64 9.41
N SER A 236 15.62 9.88 9.81
CA SER A 236 15.11 10.43 11.07
C SER A 236 13.58 10.51 11.09
N LEU A 237 12.95 10.90 9.98
CA LEU A 237 11.49 10.94 9.86
C LEU A 237 10.88 9.54 9.93
N LEU A 238 11.47 8.57 9.24
CA LEU A 238 11.00 7.18 9.29
C LEU A 238 11.18 6.59 10.69
N ALA A 239 12.30 6.86 11.35
CA ALA A 239 12.61 6.40 12.69
C ALA A 239 11.59 6.90 13.72
N GLU A 240 11.17 8.18 13.60
CA GLU A 240 10.12 8.78 14.42
C GLU A 240 8.78 8.05 14.25
N GLU A 241 8.33 7.84 13.01
CA GLU A 241 7.07 7.11 12.72
C GLU A 241 7.13 5.64 13.16
N LEU A 242 8.31 5.02 13.07
CA LEU A 242 8.54 3.63 13.44
C LEU A 242 8.74 3.43 14.95
N GLY A 243 8.96 4.51 15.72
CA GLY A 243 9.33 4.43 17.13
C GLY A 243 10.61 3.62 17.37
N CYS A 244 11.64 3.82 16.55
CA CYS A 244 12.95 3.15 16.67
C CYS A 244 14.11 4.12 16.44
N ASP A 245 15.35 3.66 16.66
CA ASP A 245 16.52 4.43 16.28
C ASP A 245 16.76 4.33 14.77
N ALA A 246 17.23 5.40 14.14
CA ALA A 246 17.52 5.40 12.70
C ALA A 246 18.51 4.29 12.29
N GLY A 247 19.44 3.91 13.20
CA GLY A 247 20.41 2.83 12.98
C GLY A 247 19.85 1.41 13.11
N ASP A 248 18.58 1.27 13.52
CA ASP A 248 17.87 -0.01 13.52
C ASP A 248 17.11 -0.25 12.22
N ILE A 249 16.95 0.77 11.36
CA ILE A 249 16.37 0.64 10.02
C ILE A 249 17.43 0.06 9.08
N GLU A 250 17.28 -1.21 8.71
CA GLU A 250 18.22 -1.89 7.81
C GLU A 250 17.93 -1.58 6.35
N ASP A 251 16.66 -1.66 5.99
CA ASP A 251 16.17 -1.36 4.64
C ASP A 251 14.69 -1.01 4.66
N PHE A 252 14.18 -0.46 3.57
CA PHE A 252 12.77 -0.15 3.41
C PHE A 252 12.32 -0.26 1.96
N GLU A 253 11.03 -0.49 1.80
CA GLU A 253 10.35 -0.42 0.51
C GLU A 253 9.23 0.61 0.62
N LEU A 254 9.44 1.78 0.03
CA LEU A 254 8.53 2.92 0.15
C LEU A 254 8.00 3.34 -1.22
N ALA A 255 6.69 3.48 -1.30
CA ALA A 255 6.00 4.15 -2.39
C ALA A 255 5.73 5.60 -1.98
N VAL A 256 5.74 6.50 -2.97
CA VAL A 256 5.20 7.85 -2.85
C VAL A 256 3.68 7.75 -2.99
N CYS A 257 2.94 8.43 -2.12
CA CYS A 257 1.47 8.42 -2.11
C CYS A 257 0.89 9.83 -2.04
N ASP A 258 -0.32 10.04 -2.61
CA ASP A 258 -1.09 11.27 -2.43
C ASP A 258 -1.63 11.35 -1.00
N THR A 259 -1.56 12.53 -0.41
CA THR A 259 -2.09 12.81 0.93
C THR A 259 -3.55 13.23 0.93
N GLN A 260 -4.12 13.55 -0.24
CA GLN A 260 -5.55 13.80 -0.38
C GLN A 260 -6.35 12.55 -0.01
N PRO A 261 -7.25 12.61 1.00
CA PRO A 261 -8.09 11.48 1.36
C PRO A 261 -9.05 11.09 0.24
N SER A 262 -9.32 9.79 0.13
CA SER A 262 -10.41 9.24 -0.64
C SER A 262 -11.74 9.74 -0.07
N ALA A 263 -12.68 10.10 -0.94
CA ALA A 263 -13.97 10.66 -0.54
C ALA A 263 -15.08 10.35 -1.56
N THR A 264 -16.33 10.48 -1.14
CA THR A 264 -17.45 10.60 -2.08
C THR A 264 -17.50 12.01 -2.66
N GLY A 265 -18.08 12.16 -3.86
CA GLY A 265 -18.30 13.46 -4.46
C GLY A 265 -19.27 13.46 -5.64
N GLY A 266 -19.35 14.59 -6.33
CA GLY A 266 -20.41 14.87 -7.31
C GLY A 266 -21.59 15.60 -6.68
N ALA A 267 -22.51 16.11 -7.50
CA ALA A 267 -23.66 16.90 -7.01
C ALA A 267 -24.58 16.09 -6.07
N PHE A 268 -24.50 14.76 -6.12
CA PHE A 268 -25.33 13.83 -5.35
C PHE A 268 -24.49 12.84 -4.51
N ASP A 269 -23.20 13.10 -4.31
CA ASP A 269 -22.28 12.18 -3.62
C ASP A 269 -22.30 10.74 -4.21
N GLU A 270 -22.46 10.64 -5.53
CA GLU A 270 -22.65 9.39 -6.27
C GLU A 270 -21.33 8.80 -6.81
N PHE A 271 -20.24 9.57 -6.76
CA PHE A 271 -18.91 9.14 -7.20
C PHE A 271 -17.99 8.88 -6.02
N VAL A 272 -16.99 8.02 -6.24
CA VAL A 272 -15.83 7.85 -5.36
C VAL A 272 -14.61 8.49 -6.04
N PHE A 273 -13.97 9.43 -5.35
CA PHE A 273 -12.71 10.04 -5.77
C PHE A 273 -11.59 9.45 -4.93
N SER A 274 -10.70 8.70 -5.56
CA SER A 274 -9.57 8.08 -4.91
C SER A 274 -8.46 7.78 -5.91
N GLY A 275 -7.21 7.82 -5.45
CA GLY A 275 -6.14 7.09 -6.12
C GLY A 275 -6.31 5.58 -5.93
N ARG A 276 -5.59 4.77 -6.72
CA ARG A 276 -5.48 3.31 -6.51
C ARG A 276 -6.80 2.53 -6.64
N LEU A 277 -7.86 3.13 -7.22
CA LEU A 277 -9.10 2.40 -7.51
C LEU A 277 -8.82 1.16 -8.36
N ASP A 278 -7.89 1.31 -9.31
CA ASP A 278 -7.17 0.22 -9.95
C ASP A 278 -6.06 -0.31 -9.00
N ASN A 279 -6.21 -1.48 -8.39
CA ASN A 279 -7.39 -2.37 -8.38
C ASN A 279 -7.93 -2.61 -6.96
N LEU A 280 -7.69 -1.67 -6.05
CA LEU A 280 -8.16 -1.75 -4.68
C LEU A 280 -9.69 -1.76 -4.58
N CYS A 281 -10.39 -1.28 -5.61
CA CYS A 281 -11.84 -1.47 -5.75
C CYS A 281 -12.18 -2.96 -5.76
N SER A 282 -11.63 -3.74 -6.69
CA SER A 282 -11.93 -5.19 -6.77
C SER A 282 -11.38 -5.93 -5.56
N SER A 283 -10.23 -5.53 -5.03
CA SER A 283 -9.62 -6.16 -3.85
C SER A 283 -10.50 -6.02 -2.60
N PHE A 284 -11.05 -4.83 -2.34
CA PHE A 284 -12.01 -4.63 -1.26
C PHE A 284 -13.26 -5.48 -1.46
N GLN A 285 -13.84 -5.46 -2.67
CA GLN A 285 -15.06 -6.21 -2.99
C GLN A 285 -14.86 -7.73 -2.86
N ALA A 286 -13.69 -8.25 -3.25
CA ALA A 286 -13.37 -9.67 -3.11
C ALA A 286 -13.34 -10.10 -1.64
N ILE A 287 -12.69 -9.32 -0.77
CA ILE A 287 -12.65 -9.59 0.67
C ILE A 287 -14.02 -9.44 1.30
N ARG A 288 -14.73 -8.35 1.01
CA ARG A 288 -16.07 -8.11 1.58
C ARG A 288 -17.06 -9.19 1.14
N ALA A 289 -17.06 -9.58 -0.13
CA ALA A 289 -17.92 -10.65 -0.63
C ALA A 289 -17.57 -12.00 0.00
N LEU A 290 -16.28 -12.31 0.20
CA LEU A 290 -15.88 -13.53 0.90
C LEU A 290 -16.41 -13.53 2.34
N VAL A 291 -16.22 -12.43 3.08
CA VAL A 291 -16.72 -12.25 4.45
C VAL A 291 -18.24 -12.42 4.51
N ASP A 292 -18.99 -11.64 3.72
CA ASP A 292 -20.45 -11.68 3.71
C ASP A 292 -20.99 -13.07 3.35
N SER A 293 -20.35 -13.73 2.38
CA SER A 293 -20.77 -15.07 1.95
C SER A 293 -20.45 -16.13 3.01
N SER A 294 -19.41 -15.94 3.82
CA SER A 294 -18.93 -16.92 4.81
C SER A 294 -19.93 -17.23 5.93
N GLU A 295 -21.00 -16.45 6.06
CA GLU A 295 -22.13 -16.72 6.96
C GLU A 295 -23.05 -17.85 6.43
N SER A 296 -22.85 -18.28 5.18
CA SER A 296 -23.68 -19.27 4.48
C SER A 296 -22.87 -20.48 3.98
N LEU A 297 -22.14 -21.12 4.89
CA LEU A 297 -21.32 -22.31 4.59
C LEU A 297 -22.04 -23.65 4.83
N ALA A 298 -23.24 -23.62 5.43
CA ALA A 298 -23.92 -24.81 5.95
C ALA A 298 -24.17 -25.92 4.92
N SER A 299 -24.45 -25.54 3.67
CA SER A 299 -24.66 -26.45 2.54
C SER A 299 -23.72 -26.15 1.39
N GLU A 300 -22.58 -25.50 1.66
CA GLU A 300 -21.59 -25.17 0.65
C GLU A 300 -20.67 -26.39 0.42
N PRO A 301 -20.63 -26.96 -0.80
CA PRO A 301 -19.71 -28.06 -1.11
C PRO A 301 -18.29 -27.57 -1.46
N ASN A 302 -18.08 -26.30 -1.79
CA ASN A 302 -16.81 -25.79 -2.28
C ASN A 302 -16.01 -25.04 -1.20
N ILE A 303 -14.74 -24.76 -1.50
CA ILE A 303 -13.97 -23.73 -0.80
C ILE A 303 -14.14 -22.42 -1.56
N ARG A 304 -14.51 -21.34 -0.88
CA ARG A 304 -14.57 -19.99 -1.45
C ARG A 304 -13.26 -19.28 -1.16
N LEU A 305 -12.62 -18.67 -2.15
CA LEU A 305 -11.31 -18.03 -2.02
C LEU A 305 -11.29 -16.63 -2.63
N ALA A 306 -10.55 -15.75 -1.97
CA ALA A 306 -10.09 -14.49 -2.52
C ALA A 306 -8.56 -14.50 -2.57
N PHE A 307 -8.01 -14.29 -3.76
CA PHE A 307 -6.58 -14.01 -3.94
C PHE A 307 -6.40 -12.53 -4.26
N LEU A 308 -5.62 -11.83 -3.45
CA LEU A 308 -5.16 -10.48 -3.76
C LEU A 308 -3.65 -10.53 -3.98
N PHE A 309 -3.23 -10.50 -5.24
CA PHE A 309 -1.84 -10.62 -5.64
C PHE A 309 -1.12 -9.26 -5.65
N ASP A 310 0.19 -9.26 -5.46
CA ASP A 310 1.06 -8.12 -5.75
C ASP A 310 1.62 -8.22 -7.17
N HIS A 311 2.26 -7.16 -7.66
CA HIS A 311 3.01 -7.12 -8.91
C HIS A 311 2.21 -7.32 -10.20
N GLU A 312 0.89 -7.07 -10.21
CA GLU A 312 0.11 -7.13 -11.45
C GLU A 312 0.62 -6.10 -12.46
N GLU A 313 0.89 -4.88 -11.99
CA GLU A 313 1.26 -3.71 -12.80
C GLU A 313 2.61 -3.86 -13.52
N ILE A 314 3.37 -4.90 -13.17
CA ILE A 314 4.67 -5.24 -13.76
C ILE A 314 4.69 -6.65 -14.37
N GLY A 315 3.53 -7.27 -14.57
CA GLY A 315 3.36 -8.52 -15.31
C GLY A 315 3.24 -9.78 -14.46
N SER A 316 3.06 -9.68 -13.14
CA SER A 316 2.78 -10.78 -12.20
C SER A 316 3.86 -11.87 -12.05
N VAL A 317 4.98 -11.81 -12.77
CA VAL A 317 6.05 -12.83 -12.72
C VAL A 317 6.93 -12.62 -11.49
N SER A 318 6.45 -13.09 -10.33
CA SER A 318 7.19 -13.06 -9.07
C SER A 318 6.64 -14.10 -8.09
N ALA A 319 7.32 -14.32 -6.96
CA ALA A 319 6.85 -15.26 -5.93
C ALA A 319 5.50 -14.89 -5.30
N VAL A 320 5.09 -13.61 -5.43
CA VAL A 320 3.88 -13.03 -4.83
C VAL A 320 2.81 -12.69 -5.87
N GLY A 321 3.17 -12.66 -7.15
CA GLY A 321 2.24 -12.33 -8.23
C GLY A 321 1.46 -13.53 -8.76
N ALA A 322 0.43 -13.23 -9.56
CA ALA A 322 -0.51 -14.24 -10.07
C ALA A 322 0.13 -15.30 -10.99
N ALA A 323 1.27 -14.99 -11.62
CA ALA A 323 2.04 -15.94 -12.42
C ALA A 323 3.07 -16.74 -11.60
N GLY A 324 3.12 -16.51 -10.28
CA GLY A 324 3.93 -17.25 -9.33
C GLY A 324 3.26 -18.55 -8.88
N ALA A 325 3.93 -19.24 -7.94
CA ALA A 325 3.48 -20.54 -7.45
C ALA A 325 2.36 -20.45 -6.39
N VAL A 326 2.09 -19.27 -5.80
CA VAL A 326 1.21 -19.12 -4.63
C VAL A 326 -0.17 -19.75 -4.84
N SER A 327 -0.78 -19.59 -6.02
CA SER A 327 -2.09 -20.18 -6.32
C SER A 327 -2.04 -21.70 -6.38
N VAL A 328 -1.00 -22.27 -6.99
CA VAL A 328 -0.85 -23.73 -7.15
C VAL A 328 -0.43 -24.40 -5.84
N GLU A 329 0.35 -23.71 -5.01
CA GLU A 329 0.77 -24.19 -3.69
C GLU A 329 -0.36 -24.12 -2.65
N THR A 330 -1.33 -23.21 -2.84
CA THR A 330 -2.49 -23.07 -1.96
C THR A 330 -3.55 -24.14 -2.20
N LEU A 331 -3.83 -24.46 -3.48
CA LEU A 331 -4.94 -25.33 -3.91
C LEU A 331 -4.58 -26.82 -3.80
#